data_AF-A0A9R1UX38-F1
#
_entry.id   AF-A0A9R1UX38-F1
#
_cell.length_a   1.000
_cell.length_b   1.000
_cell.length_c   1.000
_cell.angle_alpha   90.00
_cell.angle_beta   90.00
_cell.angle_gamma   90.00
#
_symmetry.space_group_name_H-M   'P 1'
#
loop_
_entity.id
_entity.type
_entity.pdbx_description
1 polymer ?
#
loop_
_entity_poly.entity_id
_entity_poly.type
_entity_poly.pdbx_seq_one_letter_code
_entity_poly.pdbx_strand_id
1 'polypeptide(L)'
;MVGLLEDVKDILSHVEHRQCARHIYVNFRKAYTRLEFKRLLWDSTMSGVEVYFKKCMGEIKKLSPGAYEYLMSKQPRTWCRAYFTPRFTCEVVENGI
;
A
#
# COMPACT_ATOMS: atom_id res chain seq x y z
N MET A 1 10.91 -31.65 -8.28
CA MET A 1 9.62 -30.92 -8.42
C MET A 1 9.47 -30.00 -7.22
N VAL A 2 8.82 -28.85 -7.41
CA VAL A 2 8.46 -27.78 -6.45
C VAL A 2 9.31 -26.52 -6.61
N GLY A 3 8.78 -25.60 -7.42
CA GLY A 3 9.29 -24.24 -7.62
C GLY A 3 8.20 -23.29 -8.14
N LEU A 4 6.94 -23.50 -7.75
CA LEU A 4 5.78 -22.75 -8.27
C LEU A 4 4.91 -22.12 -7.15
N LEU A 5 5.34 -22.20 -5.89
CA LEU A 5 4.56 -21.69 -4.75
C LEU A 5 5.03 -20.33 -4.23
N GLU A 6 6.24 -19.91 -4.57
CA GLU A 6 6.80 -18.63 -4.12
C GLU A 6 6.36 -17.45 -5.02
N ASP A 7 6.15 -17.70 -6.31
CA ASP A 7 5.76 -16.65 -7.27
C ASP A 7 4.28 -16.23 -7.12
N VAL A 8 3.42 -17.16 -6.70
CA VAL A 8 1.99 -16.91 -6.54
C VAL A 8 1.72 -15.94 -5.38
N LYS A 9 2.53 -15.94 -4.32
CA LYS A 9 2.34 -15.02 -3.18
C LYS A 9 2.64 -13.58 -3.55
N ASP A 10 3.65 -13.32 -4.38
CA ASP A 10 3.94 -11.97 -4.87
C ASP A 10 2.82 -11.51 -5.80
N ILE A 11 2.41 -12.33 -6.76
CA ILE A 11 1.30 -12.00 -7.67
C ILE A 11 -0.01 -11.74 -6.90
N LEU A 12 -0.35 -12.60 -5.93
CA LEU A 12 -1.55 -12.42 -5.11
C LEU A 12 -1.47 -11.16 -4.24
N SER A 13 -0.34 -10.90 -3.57
CA SER A 13 -0.17 -9.68 -2.77
C SER A 13 -0.36 -8.44 -3.64
N HIS A 14 0.23 -8.42 -4.85
CA HIS A 14 0.07 -7.30 -5.78
C HIS A 14 -1.38 -7.15 -6.28
N VAL A 15 -2.09 -8.26 -6.49
CA VAL A 15 -3.52 -8.25 -6.85
C VAL A 15 -4.36 -7.73 -5.69
N GLU A 16 -4.17 -8.21 -4.47
CA GLU A 16 -4.88 -7.77 -3.27
C GLU A 16 -4.64 -6.29 -2.99
N HIS A 17 -3.39 -5.81 -3.09
CA HIS A 17 -3.06 -4.39 -2.98
C HIS A 17 -3.81 -3.53 -4.00
N ARG A 18 -3.83 -3.95 -5.28
CA ARG A 18 -4.57 -3.22 -6.32
C ARG A 18 -6.08 -3.22 -6.07
N GLN A 19 -6.64 -4.30 -5.54
CA GLN A 19 -8.06 -4.38 -5.21
C GLN A 19 -8.40 -3.46 -4.01
N CYS A 20 -7.62 -3.50 -2.94
CA CYS A 20 -7.78 -2.60 -1.78
C CYS A 20 -7.62 -1.13 -2.17
N ALA A 21 -6.57 -0.80 -2.94
CA ALA A 21 -6.33 0.54 -3.47
C ALA A 21 -7.50 1.05 -4.31
N ARG A 22 -8.04 0.19 -5.19
CA ARG A 22 -9.19 0.51 -6.04
C ARG A 22 -10.43 0.77 -5.19
N HIS A 23 -10.73 -0.06 -4.19
CA HIS A 23 -11.86 0.16 -3.28
C HIS A 23 -11.73 1.46 -2.49
N ILE A 24 -10.53 1.77 -2.00
CA ILE A 24 -10.27 3.04 -1.32
C ILE A 24 -10.47 4.20 -2.27
N TYR A 25 -9.92 4.14 -3.49
CA TYR A 25 -10.08 5.19 -4.50
C TYR A 25 -11.55 5.42 -4.88
N VAL A 26 -12.34 4.36 -5.08
CA VAL A 26 -13.76 4.47 -5.44
C VAL A 26 -14.57 5.16 -4.35
N ASN A 27 -14.26 4.92 -3.07
CA ASN A 27 -14.93 5.60 -1.97
C ASN A 27 -14.37 7.01 -1.76
N PHE A 28 -13.07 7.18 -1.90
CA PHE A 28 -12.37 8.45 -1.77
C PHE A 28 -12.82 9.47 -2.81
N ARG A 29 -12.97 9.06 -4.09
CA ARG A 29 -13.40 9.96 -5.17
C ARG A 29 -14.83 10.48 -5.01
N LYS A 30 -15.67 9.82 -4.20
CA LYS A 30 -17.04 10.29 -3.89
C LYS A 30 -16.99 11.57 -3.05
N ALA A 31 -15.98 11.70 -2.18
CA ALA A 31 -15.76 12.87 -1.34
C ALA A 31 -14.72 13.85 -1.92
N TYR A 32 -13.75 13.35 -2.69
CA TYR A 32 -12.61 14.12 -3.19
C TYR A 32 -12.37 13.86 -4.69
N THR A 33 -12.96 14.68 -5.55
CA THR A 33 -13.06 14.42 -7.00
C THR A 33 -11.87 14.89 -7.84
N ARG A 34 -10.84 15.51 -7.24
CA ARG A 34 -9.72 16.11 -8.00
C ARG A 34 -8.84 15.04 -8.66
N LEU A 35 -8.37 15.32 -9.88
CA LEU A 35 -7.49 14.40 -10.61
C LEU A 35 -6.12 14.23 -9.92
N GLU A 36 -5.62 15.26 -9.24
CA GLU A 36 -4.39 15.19 -8.44
C GLU A 36 -4.48 14.13 -7.33
N PHE A 37 -5.63 14.04 -6.66
CA PHE A 37 -5.87 13.02 -5.64
C PHE A 37 -5.77 11.60 -6.20
N LYS A 38 -6.22 11.37 -7.43
CA LYS A 38 -6.06 10.08 -8.10
C LYS A 38 -4.59 9.73 -8.30
N ARG A 39 -3.80 10.67 -8.83
CA ARG A 39 -2.36 10.46 -9.09
C ARG A 39 -1.60 10.21 -7.79
N LEU A 40 -1.75 11.10 -6.81
CA LEU A 40 -1.07 10.99 -5.51
C LEU A 40 -1.46 9.73 -4.76
N LEU A 41 -2.75 9.33 -4.80
CA LEU A 41 -3.19 8.07 -4.19
C LEU A 41 -2.48 6.89 -4.86
N TRP A 42 -2.51 6.82 -6.20
CA TRP A 42 -1.91 5.70 -6.94
C TRP A 42 -0.39 5.62 -6.74
N ASP A 43 0.31 6.75 -6.76
CA ASP A 43 1.74 6.83 -6.47
C ASP A 43 2.06 6.37 -5.04
N SER A 44 1.26 6.80 -4.06
CA SER A 44 1.41 6.33 -2.69
C SER A 44 1.14 4.83 -2.55
N THR A 45 0.23 4.26 -3.34
CA THR A 45 -0.09 2.83 -3.27
C THR A 45 1.00 1.95 -3.87
N MET A 46 1.54 2.39 -5.01
CA MET A 46 2.55 1.65 -5.77
C MET A 46 3.96 1.81 -5.21
N SER A 47 4.20 2.85 -4.40
CA SER A 47 5.49 3.07 -3.79
C SER A 47 5.87 1.96 -2.82
N GLY A 48 7.03 1.35 -3.04
CA GLY A 48 7.66 0.42 -2.10
C GLY A 48 8.52 1.10 -1.03
N VAL A 49 8.59 2.43 -1.01
CA VAL A 49 9.46 3.20 -0.12
C VAL A 49 8.61 4.10 0.78
N GLU A 50 8.70 3.90 2.10
CA GLU A 50 7.88 4.63 3.08
C GLU A 50 8.06 6.15 2.99
N VAL A 51 9.28 6.61 2.70
CA VAL A 51 9.59 8.04 2.52
C VAL A 51 8.76 8.65 1.39
N TYR A 52 8.60 7.93 0.28
CA TYR A 52 7.85 8.41 -0.87
C TYR A 52 6.34 8.36 -0.60
N PHE A 53 5.86 7.33 0.11
CA PHE A 53 4.49 7.29 0.64
C PHE A 53 4.19 8.53 1.50
N LYS A 54 5.04 8.85 2.48
CA LYS A 54 4.90 10.03 3.35
C LYS A 54 4.90 11.33 2.54
N LYS A 55 5.74 11.42 1.49
CA LYS A 55 5.75 12.56 0.58
C LYS A 55 4.40 12.73 -0.13
N CYS A 56 3.87 11.68 -0.76
CA CYS A 56 2.57 11.73 -1.42
C CYS A 56 1.44 12.08 -0.44
N MET A 57 1.45 11.50 0.76
CA MET A 57 0.47 11.83 1.81
C MET A 57 0.60 13.29 2.29
N GLY A 58 1.81 13.83 2.34
CA GLY A 58 2.05 15.25 2.62
C GLY A 58 1.43 16.17 1.58
N GLU A 59 1.55 15.82 0.29
CA GLU A 59 0.89 16.57 -0.80
C GLU A 59 -0.65 16.46 -0.71
N ILE A 60 -1.18 15.27 -0.41
CA ILE A 60 -2.62 15.10 -0.19
C ILE A 60 -3.09 15.97 0.99
N LYS A 61 -2.32 16.04 2.08
CA LYS A 61 -2.64 16.86 3.26
C LYS A 61 -2.66 18.36 2.92
N LYS A 62 -1.73 18.83 2.09
CA LYS A 62 -1.72 20.22 1.60
C LYS A 62 -2.95 20.55 0.76
N LEU A 63 -3.38 19.60 -0.09
CA LEU A 63 -4.57 19.76 -0.94
C LEU A 63 -5.87 19.70 -0.14
N SER A 64 -5.97 18.76 0.79
CA SER A 64 -7.09 18.63 1.72
C SER A 64 -6.68 17.83 2.96
N PRO A 65 -6.66 18.45 4.16
CA PRO A 65 -6.34 17.73 5.38
C PRO A 65 -7.34 16.60 5.67
N GLY A 66 -8.64 16.81 5.38
CA GLY A 66 -9.65 15.76 5.54
C GLY A 66 -9.43 14.55 4.61
N ALA A 67 -8.90 14.78 3.40
CA ALA A 67 -8.53 13.70 2.49
C ALA A 67 -7.38 12.86 3.05
N TYR A 68 -6.40 13.51 3.66
CA TYR A 68 -5.29 12.83 4.36
C TYR A 68 -5.80 11.99 5.54
N GLU A 69 -6.66 12.56 6.38
CA GLU A 69 -7.23 11.86 7.54
C GLU A 69 -8.07 10.65 7.11
N TYR A 70 -8.88 10.80 6.07
CA TYR A 70 -9.64 9.70 5.48
C TYR A 70 -8.72 8.55 5.07
N LEU A 71 -7.64 8.83 4.34
CA LEU A 71 -6.71 7.79 3.89
C LEU A 71 -5.95 7.14 5.06
N MET A 72 -5.52 7.93 6.04
CA MET A 72 -4.89 7.42 7.26
C MET A 72 -5.84 6.53 8.08
N SER A 73 -7.14 6.83 8.11
CA SER A 73 -8.15 5.99 8.77
C SER A 73 -8.30 4.61 8.11
N LYS A 74 -7.96 4.48 6.82
CA LYS A 74 -8.05 3.21 6.06
C LYS A 74 -6.84 2.30 6.24
N GLN A 75 -6.01 2.53 7.27
CA GLN A 75 -4.84 1.72 7.60
C GLN A 75 -3.88 1.56 6.40
N PRO A 76 -2.95 2.51 6.18
CA PRO A 76 -2.01 2.51 5.04
C PRO A 76 -1.24 1.21 4.83
N ARG A 77 -1.07 0.38 5.87
CA ARG A 77 -0.46 -0.95 5.78
C ARG A 77 -1.21 -1.95 4.89
N THR A 78 -2.51 -1.75 4.68
CA THR A 78 -3.38 -2.69 3.95
C THR A 78 -3.43 -2.41 2.44
N TRP A 79 -3.06 -1.19 2.03
CA TRP A 79 -3.15 -0.78 0.63
C TRP A 79 -1.83 -0.26 0.07
N CYS A 80 -0.92 0.30 0.88
CA CYS A 80 0.37 0.78 0.39
C CYS A 80 1.44 -0.31 0.44
N ARG A 81 2.10 -0.51 -0.70
CA ARG A 81 3.17 -1.50 -0.89
C ARG A 81 4.38 -1.25 0.03
N ALA A 82 4.70 -0.01 0.38
CA ALA A 82 5.84 0.34 1.24
C ALA A 82 5.76 -0.28 2.64
N TYR A 83 4.56 -0.60 3.11
CA TYR A 83 4.33 -1.22 4.42
C TYR A 83 4.19 -2.74 4.35
N PHE A 84 4.11 -3.29 3.14
CA PHE A 84 4.17 -4.72 2.90
C PHE A 84 5.63 -5.13 2.77
N THR A 85 6.38 -4.96 3.86
CA THR A 85 7.68 -5.59 3.98
C THR A 85 7.43 -7.10 3.99
N PRO A 86 8.10 -7.89 3.14
CA PRO A 86 8.06 -9.33 3.29
C PRO A 86 8.71 -9.64 4.64
N ARG A 87 7.90 -9.94 5.66
CA ARG A 87 8.40 -10.64 6.84
C ARG A 87 8.77 -12.06 6.39
N PHE A 88 9.92 -12.21 5.76
CA PHE A 88 10.70 -13.42 5.93
C PHE A 88 11.24 -13.38 7.36
N THR A 89 10.39 -13.70 8.34
CA THR A 89 10.90 -14.31 9.56
C THR A 89 11.09 -15.78 9.24
N CYS A 90 12.13 -16.09 8.46
CA CYS A 90 12.78 -17.39 8.63
C CYS A 90 13.69 -17.25 9.86
N GLU A 91 13.08 -17.05 11.02
CA GLU A 91 13.70 -17.43 12.29
C GLU A 91 13.43 -18.92 12.43
N VAL A 92 14.26 -19.72 11.78
CA VAL A 92 14.58 -21.05 12.28
C VAL A 92 16.08 -21.03 12.56
N VAL A 93 16.43 -20.35 13.65
CA VAL A 93 17.65 -20.67 14.39
C VAL A 93 17.24 -21.73 15.41
N GLU A 94 17.19 -22.98 14.96
CA GLU A 94 17.29 -24.19 15.78
C GLU A 94 18.03 -25.18 14.87
N ASN A 95 19.19 -25.76 15.18
CA ASN A 95 19.76 -26.08 16.48
C ASN A 95 21.27 -26.32 16.31
N GLY A 96 22.03 -26.16 17.39
CA GLY A 96 23.47 -26.41 17.44
C GLY A 96 23.85 -27.87 17.13
N ILE A 97 25.10 -28.04 16.68
CA ILE A 97 25.84 -29.30 16.64
C ILE A 97 26.14 -29.76 18.06
#